data_AF-A0A6M0FQI6-F1
#
_entry.id   AF-A0A6M0FQI6-F1
#
_cell.length_a   1.000
_cell.length_b   1.000
_cell.length_c   1.000
_cell.angle_alpha   90.00
_cell.angle_beta   90.00
_cell.angle_gamma   90.00
#
_symmetry.space_group_name_H-M   'P 1'
#
loop_
_entity.id
_entity.type
_entity.pdbx_description
1 polymer ?
#
loop_
_entity_poly.entity_id
_entity_poly.type
_entity_poly.pdbx_seq_one_letter_code
_entity_poly.pdbx_strand_id
1 'polypeptide(L)'
;MNLYYRIFWSTALTLASILTTDITALASAKNTSLLIDSNNNNSYKSLVEQAENLAKNTINQEFKNNPEITEITITILGERQSQIVPILRSNISRAEWQKNSEIDNLTRYFADAKYLLKFGNNNQDTPKTQPQTPDSSPQIPAPPPPSPNTQPIVPQPSKKSPTPPTSKPPIFPSDEDDSKIDD
;
A
#
# COMPACT_ATOMS: atom_id res chain seq x y z
N MET A 1 -10.01 54.14 60.03
CA MET A 1 -9.10 54.41 58.88
C MET A 1 -8.93 53.22 57.92
N ASN A 2 -9.94 52.33 57.70
CA ASN A 2 -9.73 51.05 56.98
C ASN A 2 -10.75 50.74 55.84
N LEU A 3 -11.56 51.70 55.42
CA LEU A 3 -12.58 51.47 54.38
C LEU A 3 -11.98 51.50 52.95
N TYR A 4 -11.12 52.48 52.67
CA TYR A 4 -10.51 52.67 51.35
C TYR A 4 -9.63 51.49 50.91
N TYR A 5 -8.88 50.88 51.84
CA TYR A 5 -7.99 49.75 51.54
C TYR A 5 -8.76 48.50 51.09
N ARG A 6 -9.98 48.29 51.62
CA ARG A 6 -10.86 47.18 51.20
C ARG A 6 -11.44 47.41 49.81
N ILE A 7 -11.82 48.65 49.47
CA ILE A 7 -12.38 48.99 48.16
C ILE A 7 -11.29 48.86 47.07
N PHE A 8 -10.08 49.37 47.33
CA PHE A 8 -8.94 49.24 46.41
C PHE A 8 -8.51 47.80 46.15
N TRP A 9 -8.60 46.92 47.15
CA TRP A 9 -8.23 45.51 46.95
C TRP A 9 -9.29 44.75 46.14
N SER A 10 -10.57 45.08 46.32
CA SER A 10 -11.67 44.51 45.53
C SER A 10 -11.60 44.90 44.04
N THR A 11 -11.25 46.16 43.71
CA THR A 11 -11.11 46.59 42.31
C THR A 11 -9.91 45.93 41.62
N ALA A 12 -8.80 45.74 42.34
CA ALA A 12 -7.63 45.01 41.85
C ALA A 12 -7.98 43.55 41.50
N LEU A 13 -8.85 42.89 42.27
CA LEU A 13 -9.27 41.52 41.99
C LEU A 13 -10.17 41.42 40.74
N THR A 14 -11.05 42.40 40.51
CA THR A 14 -11.94 42.40 39.33
C THR A 14 -11.22 42.69 38.00
N LEU A 15 -10.09 43.41 38.03
CA LEU A 15 -9.29 43.70 36.84
C LEU A 15 -8.43 42.50 36.37
N ALA A 16 -8.14 41.54 37.26
CA ALA A 16 -7.32 40.38 36.94
C ALA A 16 -8.06 39.28 36.14
N SER A 17 -9.39 39.28 36.11
CA SER A 17 -10.21 38.15 35.63
C SER A 17 -10.66 38.21 34.16
N ILE A 18 -10.18 39.17 33.36
CA ILE A 18 -10.70 39.44 31.99
C ILE A 18 -9.77 38.90 30.88
N LEU A 19 -8.58 38.40 31.21
CA LEU A 19 -7.53 38.09 30.21
C LEU A 19 -7.44 36.62 29.75
N THR A 20 -8.30 35.71 30.23
CA THR A 20 -8.33 34.31 29.80
C THR A 20 -9.47 34.03 28.81
N THR A 21 -9.37 34.62 27.61
CA THR A 21 -10.15 34.15 26.46
C THR A 21 -9.39 33.00 25.81
N ASP A 22 -9.71 31.77 26.19
CA ASP A 22 -9.18 30.59 25.49
C ASP A 22 -9.68 30.59 24.04
N ILE A 23 -8.76 30.79 23.10
CA ILE A 23 -9.07 30.79 21.68
C ILE A 23 -9.23 29.32 21.26
N THR A 24 -10.46 28.81 21.32
CA THR A 24 -10.79 27.47 20.84
C THR A 24 -10.65 27.44 19.31
N ALA A 25 -9.43 27.19 18.83
CA ALA A 25 -9.14 27.06 17.41
C ALA A 25 -9.88 25.83 16.87
N LEU A 26 -10.96 26.06 16.12
CA LEU A 26 -11.61 25.01 15.34
C LEU A 26 -10.61 24.49 14.32
N ALA A 27 -10.28 23.20 14.41
CA ALA A 27 -9.36 22.55 13.48
C ALA A 27 -9.99 22.51 12.08
N SER A 28 -9.60 23.43 11.21
CA SER A 28 -10.03 23.45 9.82
C SER A 28 -9.11 22.55 9.00
N ALA A 29 -9.66 21.41 8.56
CA ALA A 29 -8.96 20.41 7.75
C ALA A 29 -9.43 20.48 6.29
N LYS A 30 -8.48 20.59 5.35
CA LYS A 30 -8.77 20.62 3.90
C LYS A 30 -8.40 19.29 3.25
N ASN A 31 -9.24 18.84 2.32
CA ASN A 31 -8.98 17.68 1.48
C ASN A 31 -8.95 18.12 0.00
N THR A 32 -7.85 17.85 -0.69
CA THR A 32 -7.64 18.21 -2.10
C THR A 32 -7.15 16.99 -2.88
N SER A 33 -7.69 16.81 -4.09
CA SER A 33 -7.15 15.85 -5.07
C SER A 33 -6.66 16.61 -6.31
N LEU A 34 -5.48 16.28 -6.81
CA LEU A 34 -4.88 16.88 -8.01
C LEU A 34 -4.57 15.79 -9.03
N LEU A 35 -4.79 16.06 -10.31
CA LEU A 35 -4.51 15.14 -11.40
C LEU A 35 -3.24 15.56 -12.16
N ILE A 36 -2.37 14.61 -12.47
CA ILE A 36 -1.16 14.81 -13.27
C ILE A 36 -1.20 13.89 -14.48
N ASP A 37 -1.02 14.46 -15.68
CA ASP A 37 -0.77 13.68 -16.89
C ASP A 37 0.63 13.03 -16.83
N SER A 38 0.65 11.71 -16.84
CA SER A 38 1.84 10.88 -16.76
C SER A 38 2.40 10.49 -18.14
N ASN A 39 1.77 10.89 -19.25
CA ASN A 39 2.23 10.56 -20.61
C ASN A 39 3.62 11.14 -20.91
N ASN A 40 3.96 12.31 -20.35
CA ASN A 40 5.26 12.96 -20.49
C ASN A 40 6.35 12.39 -19.57
N ASN A 41 6.01 11.45 -18.67
CA ASN A 41 6.95 10.86 -17.74
C ASN A 41 7.57 9.58 -18.31
N ASN A 42 8.89 9.55 -18.44
CA ASN A 42 9.64 8.39 -18.95
C ASN A 42 9.70 7.24 -17.94
N SER A 43 9.51 7.52 -16.65
CA SER A 43 9.59 6.52 -15.58
C SER A 43 8.60 6.83 -14.45
N TYR A 44 8.24 5.82 -13.67
CA TYR A 44 7.42 6.02 -12.47
C TYR A 44 8.12 6.89 -11.42
N LYS A 45 9.46 6.84 -11.32
CA LYS A 45 10.24 7.70 -10.40
C LYS A 45 10.06 9.18 -10.76
N SER A 46 10.16 9.53 -12.04
CA SER A 46 9.97 10.90 -12.53
C SER A 46 8.55 11.42 -12.25
N LEU A 47 7.55 10.54 -12.38
CA LEU A 47 6.16 10.88 -12.04
C LEU A 47 5.98 11.13 -10.54
N VAL A 48 6.62 10.33 -9.68
CA VAL A 48 6.60 10.52 -8.23
C VAL A 48 7.27 11.85 -7.85
N GLU A 49 8.44 12.16 -8.41
CA GLU A 49 9.13 13.45 -8.21
C GLU A 49 8.27 14.64 -8.66
N GLN A 50 7.55 14.52 -9.78
CA GLN A 50 6.62 15.54 -10.23
C GLN A 50 5.43 15.71 -9.27
N ALA A 51 4.89 14.60 -8.76
CA ALA A 51 3.79 14.58 -7.79
C ALA A 51 4.20 15.19 -6.44
N GLU A 52 5.40 14.89 -5.95
CA GLU A 52 5.98 15.49 -4.74
C GLU A 52 6.13 17.00 -4.89
N ASN A 53 6.73 17.47 -6.00
CA ASN A 53 6.91 18.89 -6.25
C ASN A 53 5.56 19.63 -6.35
N LEU A 54 4.57 19.04 -7.01
CA LEU A 54 3.22 19.60 -7.07
C LEU A 54 2.60 19.68 -5.66
N ALA A 55 2.70 18.60 -4.88
CA ALA A 55 2.18 18.58 -3.51
C ALA A 55 2.88 19.59 -2.60
N LYS A 56 4.23 19.66 -2.59
CA LYS A 56 5.04 20.65 -1.85
C LYS A 56 4.59 22.08 -2.19
N ASN A 57 4.41 22.40 -3.47
CA ASN A 57 3.94 23.71 -3.91
C ASN A 57 2.50 24.01 -3.46
N THR A 58 1.57 23.05 -3.63
CA THR A 58 0.17 23.24 -3.21
C THR A 58 0.05 23.42 -1.70
N ILE A 59 0.72 22.60 -0.88
CA ILE A 59 0.71 22.74 0.59
C ILE A 59 1.21 24.13 1.01
N ASN A 60 2.32 24.58 0.43
CA ASN A 60 2.89 25.88 0.74
C ASN A 60 1.95 27.03 0.34
N GLN A 61 1.30 26.95 -0.82
CA GLN A 61 0.31 27.93 -1.27
C GLN A 61 -0.94 27.93 -0.39
N GLU A 62 -1.46 26.75 -0.02
CA GLU A 62 -2.67 26.62 0.80
C GLU A 62 -2.46 27.13 2.22
N PHE A 63 -1.36 26.76 2.88
CA PHE A 63 -1.05 27.28 4.22
C PHE A 63 -0.72 28.78 4.21
N LYS A 64 -0.19 29.32 3.11
CA LYS A 64 0.06 30.77 2.94
C LYS A 64 -1.23 31.56 2.74
N ASN A 65 -2.16 31.04 1.93
CA ASN A 65 -3.36 31.78 1.53
C ASN A 65 -4.52 31.66 2.54
N ASN A 66 -4.60 30.55 3.27
CA ASN A 66 -5.70 30.25 4.19
C ASN A 66 -5.11 30.03 5.61
N PRO A 67 -4.92 31.08 6.43
CA PRO A 67 -4.31 30.96 7.76
C PRO A 67 -5.11 30.09 8.73
N GLU A 68 -6.43 29.99 8.55
CA GLU A 68 -7.34 29.19 9.37
C GLU A 68 -7.16 27.67 9.18
N ILE A 69 -6.56 27.22 8.06
CA ILE A 69 -6.34 25.79 7.81
C ILE A 69 -5.21 25.28 8.71
N THR A 70 -5.51 24.26 9.52
CA THR A 70 -4.58 23.61 10.43
C THR A 70 -4.01 22.31 9.86
N GLU A 71 -4.73 21.66 8.96
CA GLU A 71 -4.38 20.35 8.39
C GLU A 71 -4.78 20.26 6.91
N ILE A 72 -3.93 19.64 6.08
CA ILE A 72 -4.19 19.40 4.67
C ILE A 72 -3.94 17.93 4.34
N THR A 73 -4.94 17.29 3.74
CA THR A 73 -4.76 16.03 3.00
C THR A 73 -4.70 16.34 1.50
N ILE A 74 -3.59 16.00 0.85
CA ILE A 74 -3.47 16.02 -0.61
C ILE A 74 -3.36 14.59 -1.13
N THR A 75 -4.19 14.24 -2.12
CA THR A 75 -4.00 13.03 -2.94
C THR A 75 -3.62 13.43 -4.35
N ILE A 76 -2.47 12.97 -4.85
CA ILE A 76 -2.07 13.18 -6.23
C ILE A 76 -2.45 11.93 -7.03
N LEU A 77 -3.23 12.14 -8.09
CA LEU A 77 -3.67 11.13 -9.03
C LEU A 77 -2.81 11.24 -10.31
N GLY A 78 -2.36 10.11 -10.83
CA GLY A 78 -1.70 10.01 -12.13
C GLY A 78 -2.69 9.50 -13.16
N GLU A 79 -2.77 10.19 -14.30
CA GLU A 79 -3.44 9.69 -15.50
C GLU A 79 -2.40 9.17 -16.51
N ARG A 80 -2.61 7.95 -17.05
CA ARG A 80 -1.85 7.45 -18.21
C ARG A 80 -2.74 6.52 -19.02
N GLN A 81 -2.83 6.72 -20.34
CA GLN A 81 -3.67 5.87 -21.22
C GLN A 81 -5.12 5.70 -20.70
N SER A 82 -5.77 6.78 -20.28
CA SER A 82 -7.12 6.80 -19.69
C SER A 82 -7.29 5.98 -18.40
N GLN A 83 -6.19 5.61 -17.74
CA GLN A 83 -6.17 4.97 -16.42
C GLN A 83 -5.77 6.01 -15.37
N ILE A 84 -6.63 6.27 -14.39
CA ILE A 84 -6.40 7.21 -13.28
C ILE A 84 -6.18 6.42 -11.99
N VAL A 85 -5.07 6.66 -11.30
CA VAL A 85 -4.75 6.00 -10.02
C VAL A 85 -4.06 6.97 -9.04
N PRO A 86 -4.18 6.78 -7.71
CA PRO A 86 -3.38 7.55 -6.76
C PRO A 86 -1.90 7.19 -6.86
N ILE A 87 -1.03 8.20 -6.97
CA ILE A 87 0.45 8.08 -6.93
C ILE A 87 0.93 8.21 -5.49
N LEU A 88 0.46 9.25 -4.80
CA LEU A 88 0.78 9.55 -3.41
C LEU A 88 -0.39 10.21 -2.68
N ARG A 89 -0.43 10.03 -1.36
CA ARG A 89 -1.31 10.76 -0.44
C ARG A 89 -0.47 11.30 0.72
N SER A 90 -0.52 12.61 0.91
CA SER A 90 0.13 13.30 2.02
C SER A 90 -0.94 13.84 2.97
N ASN A 91 -0.70 13.74 4.27
CA ASN A 91 -1.58 14.27 5.32
C ASN A 91 -0.67 15.01 6.31
N ILE A 92 -0.82 16.33 6.36
CA ILE A 92 0.17 17.23 6.96
C ILE A 92 -0.55 18.30 7.78
N SER A 93 -0.18 18.44 9.05
CA SER A 93 -0.53 19.60 9.85
C SER A 93 0.41 20.78 9.56
N ARG A 94 -0.09 22.00 9.78
CA ARG A 94 0.71 23.23 9.69
C ARG A 94 1.94 23.18 10.62
N ALA A 95 1.78 22.63 11.81
CA ALA A 95 2.85 22.52 12.81
C ALA A 95 3.97 21.57 12.34
N GLU A 96 3.63 20.45 11.70
CA GLU A 96 4.62 19.55 11.09
C GLU A 96 5.32 20.23 9.91
N TRP A 97 4.58 20.89 9.02
CA TRP A 97 5.14 21.59 7.86
C TRP A 97 6.10 22.72 8.22
N GLN A 98 5.83 23.45 9.30
CA GLN A 98 6.69 24.49 9.85
C GLN A 98 7.94 23.91 10.54
N LYS A 99 7.85 22.70 11.11
CA LYS A 99 8.98 22.00 11.73
C LYS A 99 9.89 21.35 10.69
N ASN A 100 9.31 20.78 9.64
CA ASN A 100 10.01 20.14 8.54
C ASN A 100 9.16 20.19 7.26
N SER A 101 9.63 20.91 6.23
CA SER A 101 8.96 20.98 4.93
C SER A 101 9.30 19.82 3.98
N GLU A 102 10.02 18.80 4.44
CA GLU A 102 10.22 17.57 3.65
C GLU A 102 8.98 16.67 3.68
N ILE A 103 8.26 16.67 2.54
CA ILE A 103 6.99 15.95 2.36
C ILE A 103 7.14 14.43 2.45
N ASP A 104 8.33 13.91 2.13
CA ASP A 104 8.60 12.49 1.88
C ASP A 104 8.26 11.62 3.10
N ASN A 105 8.58 12.12 4.30
CA ASN A 105 8.30 11.45 5.58
C ASN A 105 6.82 11.52 6.01
N LEU A 106 6.05 12.43 5.42
CA LEU A 106 4.64 12.69 5.73
C LEU A 106 3.71 12.16 4.61
N THR A 107 4.27 11.37 3.69
CA THR A 107 3.61 10.94 2.45
C THR A 107 3.56 9.42 2.35
N ARG A 108 2.37 8.90 2.04
CA ARG A 108 2.17 7.52 1.63
C ARG A 108 2.25 7.42 0.12
N TYR A 109 3.18 6.62 -0.38
CA TYR A 109 3.33 6.30 -1.80
C TYR A 109 2.58 5.02 -2.15
N PHE A 110 1.95 5.00 -3.32
CA PHE A 110 1.24 3.82 -3.84
C PHE A 110 2.12 3.08 -4.83
N ALA A 111 2.94 2.14 -4.37
CA ALA A 111 3.90 1.41 -5.22
C ALA A 111 3.22 0.72 -6.43
N ASP A 112 2.00 0.19 -6.23
CA ASP A 112 1.24 -0.52 -7.26
C ASP A 112 0.78 0.37 -8.41
N ALA A 113 0.72 1.69 -8.22
CA ALA A 113 0.41 2.64 -9.28
C ALA A 113 1.38 2.55 -10.46
N LYS A 114 2.64 2.10 -10.23
CA LYS A 114 3.59 1.75 -11.28
C LYS A 114 3.00 0.75 -12.28
N TYR A 115 2.43 -0.34 -11.78
CA TYR A 115 1.89 -1.43 -12.62
C TYR A 115 0.56 -1.03 -13.26
N LEU A 116 -0.31 -0.35 -12.51
CA LEU A 116 -1.59 0.12 -13.01
C LEU A 116 -1.42 1.18 -14.13
N LEU A 117 -0.43 2.07 -14.02
CA LEU A 117 -0.05 3.00 -15.08
C LEU A 117 0.89 2.38 -16.13
N LYS A 118 1.16 1.06 -16.07
CA LYS A 118 1.96 0.30 -17.04
C LYS A 118 3.38 0.84 -17.24
N PHE A 119 4.03 1.29 -16.16
CA PHE A 119 5.43 1.67 -16.18
C PHE A 119 6.33 0.43 -16.06
N GLY A 120 7.07 0.15 -17.14
CA GLY A 120 7.99 -1.00 -17.20
C GLY A 120 7.42 -2.22 -17.93
N ASN A 121 6.27 -2.12 -18.60
CA ASN A 121 5.69 -3.21 -19.41
C ASN A 121 6.43 -3.42 -20.76
N ASN A 122 7.75 -3.20 -20.76
CA ASN A 122 8.64 -3.66 -21.83
C ASN A 122 9.01 -5.10 -21.42
N ASN A 123 8.50 -6.09 -22.15
CA ASN A 123 8.47 -7.53 -21.81
C ASN A 123 9.70 -8.10 -21.07
N GLN A 124 9.42 -9.13 -20.25
CA GLN A 124 10.33 -9.93 -19.39
C GLN A 124 10.51 -9.36 -17.96
N ASP A 125 9.53 -9.66 -17.10
CA ASP A 125 9.73 -10.29 -15.78
C ASP A 125 8.43 -10.22 -14.96
N THR A 126 7.64 -11.28 -15.02
CA THR A 126 6.58 -11.52 -14.03
C THR A 126 7.21 -12.22 -12.83
N PRO A 127 7.13 -11.65 -11.60
CA PRO A 127 7.40 -12.42 -10.40
C PRO A 127 6.37 -13.54 -10.33
N LYS A 128 6.79 -14.79 -10.58
CA LYS A 128 5.92 -15.95 -10.44
C LYS A 128 5.71 -16.23 -8.95
N THR A 129 4.83 -15.47 -8.31
CA THR A 129 4.33 -15.75 -6.97
C THR A 129 3.42 -16.99 -7.03
N GLN A 130 4.06 -18.15 -7.15
CA GLN A 130 3.43 -19.44 -6.91
C GLN A 130 3.23 -19.56 -5.39
N PRO A 131 2.04 -19.96 -4.90
CA PRO A 131 1.83 -20.22 -3.49
C PRO A 131 2.85 -21.27 -2.99
N GLN A 132 3.64 -20.90 -2.00
CA GLN A 132 4.56 -21.83 -1.34
C GLN A 132 3.78 -22.68 -0.34
N THR A 133 3.47 -23.91 -0.71
CA THR A 133 3.19 -24.97 0.26
C THR A 133 4.51 -25.35 0.95
N PRO A 134 4.56 -25.54 2.29
CA PRO A 134 5.79 -25.93 2.98
C PRO A 134 6.38 -27.23 2.40
N ASP A 135 7.65 -27.18 2.01
CA ASP A 135 8.38 -28.34 1.50
C ASP A 135 8.89 -29.17 2.68
N SER A 136 8.58 -30.48 2.67
CA SER A 136 9.08 -31.48 3.64
C SER A 136 8.85 -32.90 3.13
N SER A 137 9.72 -33.37 2.22
CA SER A 137 10.07 -34.80 2.17
C SER A 137 11.46 -35.07 1.57
N PRO A 138 12.14 -36.17 1.94
CA PRO A 138 13.58 -36.30 1.74
C PRO A 138 13.99 -36.60 0.29
N GLN A 139 15.06 -35.94 -0.15
CA GLN A 139 15.65 -36.11 -1.48
C GLN A 139 16.49 -37.40 -1.56
N ILE A 140 16.02 -38.40 -2.32
CA ILE A 140 16.81 -39.59 -2.68
C ILE A 140 17.66 -39.26 -3.92
N PRO A 141 19.00 -39.47 -3.92
CA PRO A 141 19.84 -39.18 -5.08
C PRO A 141 19.53 -40.06 -6.31
N ALA A 142 19.50 -39.46 -7.49
CA ALA A 142 19.40 -40.19 -8.76
C ALA A 142 20.75 -40.84 -9.15
N PRO A 143 20.75 -42.04 -9.77
CA PRO A 143 21.97 -42.71 -10.22
C PRO A 143 22.61 -42.04 -11.45
N PRO A 144 23.94 -42.18 -11.65
CA PRO A 144 24.68 -41.51 -12.72
C PRO A 144 24.46 -42.14 -14.12
N PRO A 145 24.70 -41.39 -15.21
CA PRO A 145 24.52 -41.87 -16.58
C PRO A 145 25.66 -42.80 -17.06
N PRO A 146 25.39 -43.77 -17.94
CA PRO A 146 26.41 -44.66 -18.52
C PRO A 146 27.16 -44.03 -19.71
N SER A 147 28.44 -44.42 -19.88
CA SER A 147 29.35 -44.02 -20.97
C SER A 147 29.54 -45.15 -22.02
N PRO A 148 30.09 -44.87 -23.23
CA PRO A 148 29.62 -45.54 -24.46
C PRO A 148 30.55 -46.58 -25.14
N ASN A 149 29.96 -47.21 -26.19
CA ASN A 149 30.54 -48.08 -27.24
C ASN A 149 30.88 -49.55 -26.86
N THR A 150 30.62 -50.57 -27.72
CA THR A 150 30.67 -50.57 -29.21
C THR A 150 29.58 -51.45 -29.88
N GLN A 151 29.21 -51.11 -31.14
CA GLN A 151 28.25 -51.73 -32.09
C GLN A 151 28.73 -53.08 -32.72
N PRO A 152 28.04 -53.77 -33.71
CA PRO A 152 26.88 -53.39 -34.58
C PRO A 152 25.80 -54.47 -35.01
N ILE A 153 24.74 -54.02 -35.75
CA ILE A 153 23.94 -54.73 -36.83
C ILE A 153 22.92 -55.83 -36.39
N VAL A 154 21.64 -55.98 -36.87
CA VAL A 154 20.76 -55.41 -37.94
C VAL A 154 19.23 -55.62 -37.58
N PRO A 155 18.20 -55.00 -38.24
CA PRO A 155 16.87 -54.76 -37.60
C PRO A 155 15.58 -55.52 -38.08
N GLN A 156 14.65 -55.76 -37.11
CA GLN A 156 13.15 -55.63 -37.06
C GLN A 156 12.25 -56.01 -38.28
N PRO A 157 11.13 -56.80 -38.19
CA PRO A 157 9.89 -56.48 -37.39
C PRO A 157 8.90 -57.62 -36.93
N SER A 158 7.94 -57.31 -36.01
CA SER A 158 6.51 -57.80 -35.88
C SER A 158 5.99 -57.78 -34.41
N LYS A 159 4.97 -56.98 -34.01
CA LYS A 159 3.49 -57.15 -34.07
C LYS A 159 2.82 -58.21 -33.14
N LYS A 160 2.02 -57.77 -32.12
CA LYS A 160 0.68 -58.31 -31.71
C LYS A 160 -0.04 -57.50 -30.60
N SER A 161 -1.36 -57.72 -30.43
CA SER A 161 -2.36 -57.03 -29.56
C SER A 161 -3.63 -57.95 -29.44
N PRO A 162 -4.84 -57.63 -28.89
CA PRO A 162 -5.37 -56.37 -28.28
C PRO A 162 -6.40 -56.45 -27.08
N THR A 163 -6.85 -55.27 -26.61
CA THR A 163 -8.20 -54.89 -26.04
C THR A 163 -8.70 -55.24 -24.60
N PRO A 164 -9.65 -54.44 -24.02
CA PRO A 164 -10.17 -54.47 -22.61
C PRO A 164 -11.62 -55.02 -22.45
N PRO A 165 -12.29 -54.97 -21.26
CA PRO A 165 -13.29 -53.90 -20.97
C PRO A 165 -13.69 -53.57 -19.47
N THR A 166 -14.40 -52.44 -19.24
CA THR A 166 -15.47 -52.03 -18.24
C THR A 166 -15.46 -52.59 -16.77
N SER A 167 -15.69 -51.87 -15.64
CA SER A 167 -16.96 -51.21 -15.19
C SER A 167 -16.90 -50.54 -13.77
N LYS A 168 -17.78 -49.54 -13.51
CA LYS A 168 -18.52 -49.05 -12.27
C LYS A 168 -18.42 -49.89 -10.93
N PRO A 169 -18.70 -49.39 -9.67
CA PRO A 169 -19.66 -48.33 -9.27
C PRO A 169 -19.33 -47.50 -7.93
N PRO A 170 -20.23 -47.09 -6.98
CA PRO A 170 -20.18 -45.75 -6.33
C PRO A 170 -20.35 -45.75 -4.76
N ILE A 171 -20.90 -44.65 -4.18
CA ILE A 171 -21.66 -44.52 -2.89
C ILE A 171 -20.92 -43.98 -1.64
N PHE A 172 -21.60 -43.05 -0.94
CA PHE A 172 -21.29 -42.46 0.38
C PHE A 172 -21.80 -43.33 1.55
N PRO A 173 -21.15 -43.24 2.73
CA PRO A 173 -21.79 -43.04 4.03
C PRO A 173 -21.53 -41.58 4.51
N SER A 174 -22.43 -40.79 5.13
CA SER A 174 -23.55 -41.02 6.05
C SER A 174 -23.16 -41.52 7.45
N ASP A 175 -22.91 -40.53 8.31
CA ASP A 175 -23.25 -40.43 9.75
C ASP A 175 -22.66 -41.43 10.77
N GLU A 176 -22.86 -41.09 12.05
CA GLU A 176 -22.51 -41.82 13.29
C GLU A 176 -20.99 -41.89 13.64
N ASP A 177 -20.55 -41.73 14.89
CA ASP A 177 -21.15 -41.17 16.13
C ASP A 177 -19.99 -40.92 17.14
N ASP A 178 -20.33 -40.50 18.36
CA ASP A 178 -19.57 -40.65 19.61
C ASP A 178 -18.44 -39.62 19.87
N SER A 179 -18.88 -38.40 20.22
CA SER A 179 -18.05 -37.43 20.95
C SER A 179 -17.89 -37.87 22.40
N LYS A 180 -16.87 -38.68 22.65
CA LYS A 180 -16.56 -39.20 23.99
C LYS A 180 -16.18 -38.09 24.99
N ILE A 181 -17.01 -37.94 26.02
CA ILE A 181 -16.75 -37.17 27.24
C ILE A 181 -16.42 -38.15 28.37
N ASP A 182 -15.26 -38.00 29.00
CA ASP A 182 -14.89 -38.47 30.36
C ASP A 182 -14.15 -37.26 30.98
N ASP A 183 -14.76 -36.53 31.93
CA ASP A 183 -14.64 -36.68 33.41
C ASP A 183 -13.34 -36.06 33.97
#